data_AF-A0A9E0YXT7-F1
#
_entry.id   AF-A0A9E0YXT7-F1
#
_cell.length_a   1.000
_cell.length_b   1.000
_cell.length_c   1.000
_cell.angle_alpha   90.00
_cell.angle_beta   90.00
_cell.angle_gamma   90.00
#
_symmetry.space_group_name_H-M   'P 1'
#
loop_
_entity.id
_entity.type
_entity.pdbx_description
1 polymer ?
#
loop_
_entity_poly.entity_id
_entity_poly.type
_entity_poly.pdbx_seq_one_letter_code
_entity_poly.pdbx_strand_id
1 'polypeptide(L)'
;MTAQDILLRWGQYFAQSQFYTDPIVNISWWIIYLLKDLVDAANYLLQTVYKMSDFIFTDTVMNFIRSFNAILWIPFVIAWLILGYTLIFHTSDTRPKVVQNLLIAVMVICALPTMMISIKDMTFAGIEMVNNYSISEGGEQENSNVSYAEKIVLDNLADLKYMEANQWDENILIHKKNNLTSMDAVEITERLWADKVSSTDDVFDKYLKYDENGNISVEKIDRSSWIWLLSPVYYRYNFNFLSMFLALIASAFALFFTAYKVARLIWELAVHQ
;
A
#
# COMPACT_ATOMS: atom_id res chain seq x y z
N MET A 1 -4.93 -32.31 -4.89
CA MET A 1 -5.60 -31.75 -6.10
C MET A 1 -4.97 -32.36 -7.32
N THR A 2 -5.74 -32.63 -8.36
CA THR A 2 -5.15 -33.08 -9.63
C THR A 2 -4.54 -31.92 -10.41
N ALA A 3 -3.62 -32.20 -11.34
CA ALA A 3 -3.07 -31.17 -12.23
C ALA A 3 -4.18 -30.41 -13.01
N GLN A 4 -5.26 -31.10 -13.38
CA GLN A 4 -6.41 -30.46 -14.04
C GLN A 4 -7.10 -29.44 -13.13
N ASP A 5 -7.33 -29.79 -11.86
CA ASP A 5 -7.97 -28.90 -10.89
C ASP A 5 -7.10 -27.65 -10.64
N ILE A 6 -5.78 -27.84 -10.56
CA ILE A 6 -4.82 -26.74 -10.36
C ILE A 6 -4.87 -25.80 -11.57
N LEU A 7 -4.76 -26.32 -12.79
CA LEU A 7 -4.75 -25.49 -14.00
C LEU A 7 -6.10 -24.78 -14.24
N LEU A 8 -7.22 -25.41 -13.91
CA LEU A 8 -8.54 -24.77 -14.04
C LEU A 8 -8.71 -23.62 -13.04
N ARG A 9 -8.21 -23.79 -11.82
CA ARG A 9 -8.40 -22.81 -10.75
C ARG A 9 -7.36 -21.69 -10.76
N TRP A 10 -6.11 -22.02 -11.05
CA TRP A 10 -4.96 -21.14 -10.94
C TRP A 10 -4.36 -20.77 -12.30
N GLY A 11 -4.96 -21.20 -13.41
CA GLY A 11 -4.45 -21.03 -14.78
C GLY A 11 -4.08 -19.59 -15.17
N GLN A 12 -4.68 -18.58 -14.53
CA GLN A 12 -4.31 -17.17 -14.75
C GLN A 12 -2.85 -16.85 -14.40
N TYR A 13 -2.21 -17.64 -13.52
CA TYR A 13 -0.81 -17.48 -13.14
C TYR A 13 0.15 -18.26 -14.04
N PHE A 14 -0.37 -19.18 -14.86
CA PHE A 14 0.41 -20.04 -15.74
C PHE A 14 0.65 -19.34 -17.09
N ALA A 15 1.65 -18.47 -17.15
CA ALA A 15 2.07 -17.81 -18.39
C ALA A 15 3.17 -18.61 -19.09
N GLN A 16 2.92 -19.07 -20.32
CA GLN A 16 3.93 -19.78 -21.11
C GLN A 16 4.92 -18.80 -21.74
N SER A 17 6.21 -19.08 -21.58
CA SER A 17 7.29 -18.38 -22.24
C SER A 17 7.34 -18.74 -23.71
N GLN A 18 7.34 -17.71 -24.56
CA GLN A 18 7.62 -17.79 -25.99
C GLN A 18 8.79 -16.86 -26.30
N PHE A 19 9.51 -17.12 -27.40
CA PHE A 19 10.68 -16.29 -27.74
C PHE A 19 10.35 -14.80 -27.88
N TYR A 20 9.13 -14.47 -28.31
CA TYR A 20 8.66 -13.09 -28.50
C TYR A 20 8.07 -12.47 -27.24
N THR A 21 7.72 -13.26 -26.21
CA THR A 21 7.20 -12.73 -24.95
C THR A 21 8.33 -12.26 -24.04
N ASP A 22 9.52 -12.87 -24.10
CA ASP A 22 10.66 -12.50 -23.25
C ASP A 22 11.02 -11.00 -23.36
N PRO A 23 11.16 -10.39 -24.56
CA PRO A 23 11.43 -8.96 -24.65
C PRO A 23 10.30 -8.09 -24.09
N ILE A 24 9.04 -8.49 -24.29
CA ILE A 24 7.87 -7.75 -23.81
C ILE A 24 7.84 -7.76 -22.28
N VAL A 25 8.02 -8.93 -21.66
CA VAL A 25 8.06 -9.08 -20.21
C VAL A 25 9.20 -8.25 -19.60
N ASN A 26 10.38 -8.25 -20.22
CA ASN A 26 11.51 -7.42 -19.77
C ASN A 26 11.23 -5.91 -19.90
N ILE A 27 10.64 -5.47 -21.00
CA ILE A 27 10.26 -4.05 -21.18
C ILE A 27 9.20 -3.66 -20.14
N SER A 28 8.19 -4.50 -19.93
CA SER A 28 7.17 -4.30 -18.91
C SER A 28 7.77 -4.18 -17.51
N TRP A 29 8.76 -5.03 -17.18
CA TRP A 29 9.44 -4.99 -15.88
C TRP A 29 10.29 -3.72 -15.70
N TRP A 30 11.00 -3.29 -16.75
CA TRP A 30 11.74 -2.03 -16.73
C TRP A 30 10.83 -0.81 -16.52
N ILE A 31 9.65 -0.82 -17.15
CA ILE A 31 8.63 0.21 -16.93
C ILE A 31 8.15 0.20 -15.47
N ILE A 32 7.95 -0.97 -14.86
CA ILE A 32 7.57 -1.08 -13.44
C ILE A 32 8.64 -0.47 -12.52
N TYR A 33 9.93 -0.73 -12.79
CA TYR A 33 11.03 -0.07 -12.07
C TYR A 33 10.97 1.46 -12.17
N LEU A 34 10.76 2.00 -13.38
CA LEU A 34 10.63 3.44 -13.58
C LEU A 34 9.45 4.01 -12.78
N LEU A 35 8.30 3.33 -12.81
CA LEU A 35 7.12 3.76 -12.06
C LEU A 35 7.35 3.67 -10.54
N LYS A 36 8.03 2.63 -10.06
CA LYS A 36 8.42 2.51 -8.66
C LYS A 36 9.25 3.71 -8.23
N ASP A 37 10.28 4.04 -9.00
CA ASP A 37 11.15 5.19 -8.72
C ASP A 37 10.36 6.52 -8.72
N LEU A 38 9.36 6.64 -9.58
CA LEU A 38 8.48 7.81 -9.63
C LEU A 38 7.59 7.90 -8.37
N VAL A 39 7.01 6.78 -7.92
CA VAL A 39 6.23 6.72 -6.67
C VAL A 39 7.12 7.04 -5.47
N ASP A 40 8.34 6.49 -5.42
CA ASP A 40 9.29 6.74 -4.35
C ASP A 40 9.77 8.20 -4.33
N ALA A 41 9.99 8.81 -5.50
CA ALA A 41 10.26 10.24 -5.60
C ALA A 41 9.09 11.10 -5.10
N ALA A 42 7.85 10.73 -5.43
CA ALA A 42 6.65 11.42 -4.93
C ALA A 42 6.50 11.26 -3.41
N ASN A 43 6.78 10.06 -2.87
CA ASN A 43 6.80 9.83 -1.43
C ASN A 43 7.89 10.66 -0.73
N TYR A 44 9.08 10.72 -1.32
CA TYR A 44 10.17 11.54 -0.81
C TYR A 44 9.82 13.03 -0.79
N LEU A 45 9.18 13.55 -1.85
CA LEU A 45 8.65 14.92 -1.87
C LEU A 45 7.65 15.15 -0.75
N LEU A 46 6.70 14.23 -0.56
CA LEU A 46 5.70 14.31 0.51
C LEU A 46 6.37 14.35 1.90
N GLN A 47 7.31 13.45 2.18
CA GLN A 47 8.06 13.43 3.44
C GLN A 47 8.87 14.71 3.65
N THR A 48 9.47 15.25 2.59
CA THR A 48 10.22 16.51 2.66
C THR A 48 9.29 17.66 3.05
N VAL A 49 8.12 17.74 2.43
CA VAL A 49 7.10 18.74 2.76
C VAL A 49 6.61 18.59 4.20
N TYR A 50 6.40 17.37 4.69
CA TYR A 50 6.04 17.14 6.10
C TYR A 50 7.14 17.57 7.07
N LYS A 51 8.41 17.32 6.76
CA LYS A 51 9.54 17.85 7.55
C LYS A 51 9.60 19.38 7.55
N MET A 52 9.14 20.04 6.48
CA MET A 52 8.97 21.49 6.49
C MET A 52 7.80 21.92 7.40
N SER A 53 6.76 21.09 7.55
CA SER A 53 5.71 21.33 8.55
C SER A 53 6.24 21.23 9.98
N ASP A 54 7.22 20.35 10.25
CA ASP A 54 7.87 20.29 11.57
C ASP A 54 8.55 21.62 11.94
N PHE A 55 9.06 22.37 10.96
CA PHE A 55 9.61 23.70 11.21
C PHE A 55 8.55 24.67 11.77
N ILE A 56 7.29 24.60 11.31
CA ILE A 56 6.18 25.40 11.87
C ILE A 56 5.90 25.00 13.33
N PHE A 57 6.05 23.72 13.66
CA PHE A 57 5.85 23.19 15.01
C PHE A 57 7.16 23.00 15.78
N THR A 58 8.14 23.90 15.58
CA THR A 58 9.42 23.82 16.29
C THR A 58 9.21 23.73 17.80
N ASP A 59 10.16 23.14 18.52
CA ASP A 59 10.09 23.01 19.99
C ASP A 59 9.81 24.35 20.68
N THR A 60 10.33 25.47 20.15
CA THR A 60 10.04 26.82 20.64
C THR A 60 8.55 27.18 20.53
N VAL A 61 7.93 26.96 19.37
CA VAL A 61 6.50 27.20 19.13
C VAL A 61 5.66 26.24 19.97
N MET A 62 6.06 24.97 20.02
CA MET A 62 5.37 23.93 20.79
C MET A 62 5.42 24.22 22.31
N ASN A 63 6.55 24.68 22.82
CA ASN A 63 6.71 25.05 24.23
C ASN A 63 5.93 26.32 24.58
N PHE A 64 5.90 27.30 23.67
CA PHE A 64 5.02 28.46 23.81
C PHE A 64 3.55 28.05 23.90
N ILE A 65 3.07 27.22 22.96
CA ILE A 65 1.69 26.71 22.95
C ILE A 65 1.37 25.92 24.23
N ARG A 66 2.27 25.03 24.66
CA ARG A 66 2.10 24.23 25.88
C ARG A 66 2.07 25.09 27.14
N SER A 67 2.84 26.18 27.18
CA SER A 67 2.83 27.13 28.29
C SER A 67 1.46 27.82 28.44
N PHE A 68 0.83 28.22 27.33
CA PHE A 68 -0.53 28.77 27.35
C PHE A 68 -1.60 27.72 27.66
N ASN A 69 -1.38 26.47 27.28
CA ASN A 69 -2.36 25.39 27.45
C ASN A 69 -2.78 25.20 28.93
N ALA A 70 -1.82 25.25 29.85
CA ALA A 70 -2.10 25.15 31.29
C ALA A 70 -3.01 26.27 31.80
N ILE A 71 -2.86 27.49 31.27
CA ILE A 71 -3.68 28.66 31.62
C ILE A 71 -5.06 28.60 30.95
N LEU A 72 -5.15 28.13 29.70
CA LEU A 72 -6.38 28.04 28.94
C LEU A 72 -7.36 26.98 29.46
N TRP A 73 -6.87 25.97 30.20
CA TRP A 73 -7.71 24.93 30.78
C TRP A 73 -8.66 25.46 31.87
N ILE A 74 -8.26 26.50 32.60
CA ILE A 74 -9.05 27.10 33.68
C ILE A 74 -10.39 27.68 33.17
N PRO A 75 -10.39 28.64 32.21
CA PRO A 75 -11.64 29.16 31.65
C PRO A 75 -12.40 28.09 30.84
N PHE A 76 -11.70 27.11 30.25
CA PHE A 76 -12.34 25.99 29.55
C PHE A 76 -13.24 25.18 30.48
N VAL A 77 -12.75 24.78 31.67
CA VAL A 77 -13.54 24.01 32.66
C VAL A 77 -14.71 24.82 33.17
N ILE A 78 -14.50 26.10 33.47
CA ILE A 78 -15.56 26.98 33.95
C ILE A 78 -16.66 27.10 32.89
N ALA A 79 -16.29 27.34 31.63
CA ALA A 79 -17.24 27.40 30.53
C ALA A 79 -17.97 26.06 30.32
N TRP A 80 -17.25 24.94 30.41
CA TRP A 80 -17.81 23.60 30.30
C TRP A 80 -18.80 23.27 31.41
N LEU A 81 -18.48 23.62 32.67
CA LEU A 81 -19.37 23.41 33.81
C LEU A 81 -20.62 24.28 33.72
N ILE A 82 -20.49 25.57 33.36
CA ILE A 82 -21.64 26.46 33.20
C ILE A 82 -22.52 25.98 32.05
N LEU A 83 -21.93 25.58 30.92
CA LEU A 83 -22.67 25.06 29.78
C LEU A 83 -23.36 23.72 30.11
N GLY A 84 -22.67 22.81 30.79
CA GLY A 84 -23.23 21.54 31.24
C GLY A 84 -24.39 21.73 32.23
N TYR A 85 -24.20 22.58 33.26
CA TYR A 85 -25.25 22.92 34.22
C TYR A 85 -26.46 23.55 33.53
N THR A 86 -26.22 24.48 32.61
CA THR A 86 -27.32 25.12 31.89
C THR A 86 -28.05 24.12 31.00
N LEU A 87 -27.37 23.22 30.27
CA LEU A 87 -28.05 22.21 29.44
C LEU A 87 -28.90 21.21 30.25
N ILE A 88 -28.41 20.75 31.42
CA ILE A 88 -29.11 19.74 32.23
C ILE A 88 -30.32 20.34 32.97
N PHE A 89 -30.16 21.52 33.60
CA PHE A 89 -31.16 22.02 34.55
C PHE A 89 -32.12 23.06 33.99
N HIS A 90 -31.87 23.68 32.82
CA HIS A 90 -32.93 24.45 32.17
C HIS A 90 -33.08 24.13 30.68
N THR A 91 -34.23 23.54 30.37
CA THR A 91 -34.72 23.18 29.03
C THR A 91 -35.71 24.23 28.48
N SER A 92 -35.86 25.40 29.13
CA SER A 92 -36.91 26.37 28.80
C SER A 92 -36.58 27.26 27.59
N ASP A 93 -37.52 27.35 26.66
CA ASP A 93 -37.50 27.96 25.31
C ASP A 93 -37.05 29.44 25.16
N THR A 94 -36.57 30.11 26.20
CA THR A 94 -36.31 31.57 26.18
C THR A 94 -34.88 31.96 26.54
N ARG A 95 -33.89 31.09 26.28
CA ARG A 95 -32.49 31.49 26.46
C ARG A 95 -32.03 32.39 25.30
N PRO A 96 -31.30 33.49 25.57
CA PRO A 96 -30.57 34.16 24.52
C PRO A 96 -29.49 33.18 24.02
N LYS A 97 -29.72 32.60 22.84
CA LYS A 97 -28.78 31.72 22.11
C LYS A 97 -27.35 32.27 22.10
N VAL A 98 -27.22 33.60 22.22
CA VAL A 98 -26.00 34.37 22.39
C VAL A 98 -25.10 33.85 23.53
N VAL A 99 -25.63 33.57 24.74
CA VAL A 99 -24.80 33.18 25.90
C VAL A 99 -24.25 31.76 25.73
N GLN A 100 -25.06 30.83 25.20
CA GLN A 100 -24.60 29.48 24.89
C GLN A 100 -23.55 29.50 23.77
N ASN A 101 -23.78 30.27 22.71
CA ASN A 101 -22.82 30.41 21.61
C ASN A 101 -21.50 31.05 22.09
N LEU A 102 -21.56 32.00 23.02
CA LEU A 102 -20.37 32.59 23.65
C LEU A 102 -19.58 31.55 24.45
N LEU A 103 -20.26 30.76 25.30
CA LEU A 103 -19.61 29.71 26.09
C LEU A 103 -18.97 28.64 25.20
N ILE A 104 -19.65 28.25 24.11
CA ILE A 104 -19.09 27.36 23.09
C ILE A 104 -17.87 27.99 22.43
N ALA A 105 -17.92 29.27 22.06
CA ALA A 105 -16.78 29.96 21.45
C ALA A 105 -15.57 30.00 22.38
N VAL A 106 -15.76 30.29 23.66
CA VAL A 106 -14.68 30.25 24.67
C VAL A 106 -14.10 28.85 24.79
N MET A 107 -14.94 27.81 24.86
CA MET A 107 -14.45 26.43 24.89
C MET A 107 -13.64 26.08 23.64
N VAL A 108 -14.13 26.44 22.44
CA VAL A 108 -13.42 26.17 21.18
C VAL A 108 -12.07 26.87 21.17
N ILE A 109 -12.02 28.17 21.48
CA ILE A 109 -10.77 28.96 21.49
C ILE A 109 -9.75 28.36 22.46
N CYS A 110 -10.19 27.95 23.66
CA CYS A 110 -9.30 27.32 24.64
C CYS A 110 -8.87 25.90 24.24
N ALA A 111 -9.68 25.16 23.48
CA ALA A 111 -9.36 23.80 23.02
C ALA A 111 -8.47 23.76 21.76
N LEU A 112 -8.52 24.78 20.90
CA LEU A 112 -7.78 24.85 19.63
C LEU A 112 -6.28 24.50 19.78
N PRO A 113 -5.55 25.04 20.77
CA PRO A 113 -4.13 24.71 20.96
C PRO A 113 -3.90 23.22 21.21
N THR A 114 -4.70 22.61 22.08
CA THR A 114 -4.59 21.18 22.39
C THR A 114 -4.95 20.32 21.19
N MET A 115 -6.02 20.67 20.48
CA MET A 115 -6.42 19.98 19.25
C MET A 115 -5.31 20.04 18.19
N MET A 116 -4.62 21.17 18.05
CA MET A 116 -3.52 21.32 17.09
C MET A 116 -2.35 20.39 17.42
N ILE A 117 -2.01 20.22 18.70
CA ILE A 117 -0.97 19.27 19.15
C ILE A 117 -1.40 17.83 18.83
N SER A 118 -2.63 17.45 19.17
CA SER A 118 -3.13 16.11 18.90
C SER A 118 -3.18 15.79 17.40
N ILE A 119 -3.62 16.72 16.57
CA ILE A 119 -3.63 16.56 15.11
C ILE A 119 -2.21 16.36 14.58
N LYS A 120 -1.24 17.15 15.08
CA LYS A 120 0.17 17.01 14.71
C LYS A 120 0.69 15.61 15.06
N ASP A 121 0.52 15.18 16.32
CA ASP A 121 1.01 13.87 16.78
C ASP A 121 0.34 12.71 16.03
N MET A 122 -0.98 12.79 15.77
CA MET A 122 -1.69 11.81 14.94
C MET A 122 -1.19 11.80 13.50
N THR A 123 -0.86 12.96 12.94
CA THR A 123 -0.35 13.07 11.56
C THR A 123 1.02 12.40 11.45
N PHE A 124 1.93 12.69 12.37
CA PHE A 124 3.27 12.07 12.36
C PHE A 124 3.23 10.58 12.68
N ALA A 125 2.40 10.15 13.63
CA ALA A 125 2.18 8.73 13.88
C ALA A 125 1.62 8.01 12.65
N GLY A 126 0.68 8.64 11.92
CA GLY A 126 0.16 8.11 10.66
C GLY A 126 1.23 8.01 9.57
N ILE A 127 2.10 9.00 9.44
CA ILE A 127 3.23 8.97 8.50
C ILE A 127 4.20 7.85 8.86
N GLU A 128 4.55 7.71 10.14
CA GLU A 128 5.42 6.65 10.62
C GLU A 128 4.80 5.27 10.39
N MET A 129 3.50 5.10 10.63
CA MET A 129 2.78 3.86 10.31
C MET A 129 2.83 3.56 8.82
N VAL A 130 2.63 4.53 7.92
CA VAL A 130 2.72 4.29 6.47
C VAL A 130 4.14 3.91 6.05
N ASN A 131 5.14 4.59 6.62
CA ASN A 131 6.55 4.30 6.36
C ASN A 131 7.02 2.98 6.98
N ASN A 132 6.35 2.49 8.03
CA ASN A 132 6.66 1.23 8.71
C ASN A 132 5.69 0.10 8.31
N TYR A 133 4.59 0.38 7.61
CA TYR A 133 3.69 -0.65 7.06
C TYR A 133 4.36 -1.42 5.91
N SER A 134 5.43 -0.87 5.33
CA SER A 134 6.38 -1.63 4.52
C SER A 134 7.16 -2.69 5.32
N ILE A 135 7.13 -2.66 6.66
CA ILE A 135 7.84 -3.58 7.58
C ILE A 135 6.90 -4.60 8.24
N SER A 136 5.57 -4.42 8.21
CA SER A 136 4.66 -5.13 9.14
C SER A 136 3.40 -5.72 8.50
N GLU A 137 3.55 -6.62 7.52
CA GLU A 137 2.55 -7.66 7.28
C GLU A 137 3.20 -9.03 7.30
N GLY A 138 2.94 -9.77 8.40
CA GLY A 138 3.59 -11.02 8.75
C GLY A 138 4.43 -10.80 10.01
N GLY A 139 3.95 -11.32 11.14
CA GLY A 139 4.62 -11.16 12.42
C GLY A 139 6.00 -11.78 12.41
N GLU A 140 7.00 -10.98 12.06
CA GLU A 140 8.41 -11.11 12.41
C GLU A 140 9.09 -9.83 11.90
N GLN A 141 9.84 -9.19 12.78
CA GLN A 141 10.52 -7.93 12.55
C GLN A 141 11.73 -8.17 11.62
N GLU A 142 11.49 -8.39 10.33
CA GLU A 142 12.55 -8.38 9.34
C GLU A 142 12.89 -6.94 8.95
N ASN A 143 14.15 -6.56 9.15
CA ASN A 143 14.76 -5.30 8.73
C ASN A 143 14.88 -5.24 7.20
N SER A 144 13.78 -5.29 6.47
CA SER A 144 13.77 -5.09 5.02
C SER A 144 13.29 -3.66 4.73
N ASN A 145 14.21 -2.77 4.33
CA ASN A 145 13.93 -1.40 3.88
C ASN A 145 13.19 -1.40 2.51
N VAL A 146 12.09 -2.14 2.39
CA VAL A 146 11.28 -2.23 1.18
C VAL A 146 10.47 -0.95 1.06
N SER A 147 10.49 -0.30 -0.09
CA SER A 147 9.70 0.92 -0.28
C SER A 147 8.21 0.57 -0.41
N TYR A 148 7.34 1.55 -0.14
CA TYR A 148 5.90 1.41 -0.37
C TYR A 148 5.59 0.99 -1.82
N ALA A 149 6.30 1.57 -2.79
CA ALA A 149 6.13 1.23 -4.20
C ALA A 149 6.57 -0.21 -4.51
N GLU A 150 7.65 -0.67 -3.88
CA GLU A 150 8.15 -2.04 -4.04
C GLU A 150 7.18 -3.06 -3.44
N LYS A 151 6.54 -2.76 -2.31
CA LYS A 151 5.49 -3.61 -1.73
C LYS A 151 4.29 -3.78 -2.68
N ILE A 152 3.84 -2.72 -3.36
CA ILE A 152 2.79 -2.81 -4.39
C ILE A 152 3.19 -3.82 -5.48
N VAL A 153 4.45 -3.81 -5.91
CA VAL A 153 4.95 -4.74 -6.93
C VAL A 153 4.96 -6.18 -6.39
N LEU A 154 5.52 -6.39 -5.20
CA LEU A 154 5.62 -7.72 -4.60
C LEU A 154 4.25 -8.33 -4.32
N ASP A 155 3.27 -7.57 -3.81
CA ASP A 155 1.92 -8.06 -3.52
C ASP A 155 1.15 -8.47 -4.80
N ASN A 156 1.50 -7.89 -5.95
CA ASN A 156 0.90 -8.21 -7.25
C ASN A 156 1.67 -9.28 -8.03
N LEU A 157 2.76 -9.83 -7.48
CA LEU A 157 3.56 -10.88 -8.09
C LEU A 157 3.18 -12.25 -7.53
N ALA A 158 3.01 -13.23 -8.40
CA ALA A 158 2.83 -14.63 -8.02
C ALA A 158 4.11 -15.42 -8.34
N ASP A 159 4.59 -16.22 -7.40
CA ASP A 159 5.70 -17.16 -7.61
C ASP A 159 5.13 -18.59 -7.63
N LEU A 160 5.16 -19.23 -8.80
CA LEU A 160 4.65 -20.59 -8.96
C LEU A 160 5.38 -21.61 -8.06
N LYS A 161 6.67 -21.39 -7.74
CA LYS A 161 7.39 -22.27 -6.79
C LYS A 161 6.85 -22.10 -5.37
N TYR A 162 6.49 -20.88 -4.97
CA TYR A 162 5.89 -20.63 -3.67
C TYR A 162 4.47 -21.21 -3.58
N MET A 163 3.68 -21.09 -4.65
CA MET A 163 2.33 -21.65 -4.70
C MET A 163 2.35 -23.19 -4.61
N GLU A 164 3.29 -23.82 -5.30
CA GLU A 164 3.52 -25.27 -5.21
C GLU A 164 4.00 -25.70 -3.82
N ALA A 165 4.93 -24.95 -3.20
CA ALA A 165 5.42 -25.26 -1.86
C ALA A 165 4.31 -25.23 -0.79
N ASN A 166 3.28 -24.40 -0.99
CA ASN A 166 2.09 -24.33 -0.14
C ASN A 166 0.93 -25.23 -0.64
N GLN A 167 1.23 -26.20 -1.50
CA GLN A 167 0.29 -27.21 -1.99
C GLN A 167 -0.99 -26.64 -2.62
N TRP A 168 -0.92 -25.44 -3.20
CA TRP A 168 -2.07 -24.76 -3.79
C TRP A 168 -3.21 -24.46 -2.79
N ASP A 169 -2.92 -24.37 -1.49
CA ASP A 169 -3.90 -24.06 -0.45
C ASP A 169 -4.45 -22.64 -0.61
N GLU A 170 -5.74 -22.55 -0.90
CA GLU A 170 -6.44 -21.29 -1.08
C GLU A 170 -6.38 -20.40 0.16
N ASN A 171 -6.48 -20.96 1.37
CA ASN A 171 -6.49 -20.17 2.60
C ASN A 171 -5.17 -19.40 2.78
N ILE A 172 -4.08 -19.93 2.24
CA ILE A 172 -2.76 -19.30 2.25
C ILE A 172 -2.62 -18.36 1.06
N LEU A 173 -2.93 -18.84 -0.15
CA LEU A 173 -2.62 -18.15 -1.40
C LEU A 173 -3.53 -16.97 -1.74
N ILE A 174 -4.69 -16.84 -1.08
CA ILE A 174 -5.49 -15.60 -1.16
C ILE A 174 -4.79 -14.42 -0.47
N HIS A 175 -3.98 -14.68 0.56
CA HIS A 175 -3.30 -13.65 1.35
C HIS A 175 -1.90 -13.35 0.80
N LYS A 176 -1.15 -14.38 0.39
CA LYS A 176 0.25 -14.23 -0.02
C LYS A 176 0.60 -15.21 -1.14
N LYS A 177 1.16 -14.72 -2.25
CA LYS A 177 1.46 -15.52 -3.45
C LYS A 177 2.95 -15.68 -3.75
N ASN A 178 3.80 -15.05 -2.95
CA ASN A 178 5.25 -15.15 -3.03
C ASN A 178 5.85 -14.91 -1.64
N ASN A 179 7.12 -15.25 -1.45
CA ASN A 179 7.87 -14.91 -0.22
C ASN A 179 9.10 -14.05 -0.56
N LEU A 180 8.96 -13.17 -1.53
CA LEU A 180 10.05 -12.30 -1.98
C LEU A 180 10.15 -11.11 -1.04
N THR A 181 11.39 -10.75 -0.70
CA THR A 181 11.70 -9.61 0.16
C THR A 181 12.22 -8.40 -0.60
N SER A 182 12.55 -8.56 -1.89
CA SER A 182 12.96 -7.48 -2.76
C SER A 182 12.67 -7.78 -4.24
N MET A 183 12.36 -6.72 -4.98
CA MET A 183 12.19 -6.73 -6.43
C MET A 183 13.49 -7.08 -7.16
N ASP A 184 14.65 -6.74 -6.61
CA ASP A 184 15.97 -7.01 -7.24
C ASP A 184 16.32 -8.50 -7.26
N ALA A 185 15.69 -9.31 -6.41
CA ALA A 185 15.82 -10.76 -6.41
C ALA A 185 14.98 -11.43 -7.51
N VAL A 186 14.14 -10.68 -8.22
CA VAL A 186 13.19 -11.21 -9.21
C VAL A 186 13.79 -11.20 -10.61
N GLU A 187 14.21 -12.37 -11.07
CA GLU A 187 14.46 -12.60 -12.49
C GLU A 187 13.13 -12.88 -13.19
N ILE A 188 12.48 -11.83 -13.71
CA ILE A 188 11.11 -11.91 -14.24
C ILE A 188 10.93 -12.88 -15.41
N THR A 189 12.02 -13.15 -16.15
CA THR A 189 12.06 -14.13 -17.25
C THR A 189 12.54 -15.52 -16.81
N GLU A 190 12.62 -15.79 -15.50
CA GLU A 190 13.01 -17.11 -14.99
C GLU A 190 12.03 -18.17 -15.51
N ARG A 191 12.58 -19.18 -16.19
CA ARG A 191 11.82 -20.29 -16.78
C ARG A 191 11.72 -21.45 -15.80
N LEU A 192 10.51 -21.96 -15.63
CA LEU A 192 10.19 -23.09 -14.77
C LEU A 192 10.26 -24.39 -15.56
N TRP A 193 11.37 -25.09 -15.39
CA TRP A 193 11.65 -26.39 -16.00
C TRP A 193 11.07 -27.50 -15.11
N ALA A 194 10.04 -28.23 -15.58
CA ALA A 194 9.37 -29.25 -14.75
C ALA A 194 10.30 -30.41 -14.36
N ASP A 195 11.37 -30.67 -15.11
CA ASP A 195 12.42 -31.65 -14.78
C ASP A 195 13.27 -31.23 -13.56
N LYS A 196 13.25 -29.94 -13.20
CA LYS A 196 14.03 -29.39 -12.09
C LYS A 196 13.20 -29.08 -10.85
N VAL A 197 11.87 -29.25 -10.92
CA VAL A 197 10.95 -28.88 -9.85
C VAL A 197 10.01 -30.05 -9.58
N SER A 198 10.12 -30.64 -8.39
CA SER A 198 9.12 -31.59 -7.93
C SER A 198 7.80 -30.85 -7.76
N SER A 199 6.77 -31.29 -8.48
CA SER A 199 5.45 -30.66 -8.47
C SER A 199 4.34 -31.69 -8.37
N THR A 200 3.23 -31.28 -7.78
CA THR A 200 2.03 -32.09 -7.61
C THR A 200 1.49 -32.47 -9.00
N ASP A 201 1.40 -33.77 -9.28
CA ASP A 201 0.89 -34.34 -10.52
C ASP A 201 1.56 -33.82 -11.82
N ASP A 202 2.83 -33.41 -11.76
CA ASP A 202 3.57 -32.86 -12.91
C ASP A 202 2.86 -31.66 -13.57
N VAL A 203 2.21 -30.81 -12.77
CA VAL A 203 1.37 -29.70 -13.27
C VAL A 203 2.14 -28.74 -14.19
N PHE A 204 3.44 -28.53 -13.95
CA PHE A 204 4.28 -27.65 -14.78
C PHE A 204 4.64 -28.23 -16.15
N ASP A 205 4.34 -29.51 -16.41
CA ASP A 205 4.51 -30.14 -17.71
C ASP A 205 3.20 -30.21 -18.52
N LYS A 206 2.10 -29.71 -17.96
CA LYS A 206 0.75 -29.90 -18.48
C LYS A 206 0.08 -28.56 -18.77
N TYR A 207 -0.78 -28.53 -19.78
CA TYR A 207 -1.63 -27.38 -20.09
C TYR A 207 -3.05 -27.84 -20.47
N LEU A 208 -4.02 -26.94 -20.34
CA LEU A 208 -5.40 -27.21 -20.70
C LEU A 208 -5.63 -26.96 -22.19
N LYS A 209 -6.28 -27.90 -22.86
CA LYS A 209 -6.75 -27.76 -24.23
C LYS A 209 -8.25 -27.95 -24.30
N TYR A 210 -8.88 -27.10 -25.09
CA TYR A 210 -10.31 -27.17 -25.35
C TYR A 210 -10.52 -27.86 -26.69
N ASP A 211 -11.30 -28.93 -26.70
CA ASP A 211 -11.73 -29.59 -27.92
C ASP A 211 -12.85 -28.81 -28.61
N GLU A 212 -13.17 -29.13 -29.87
CA GLU A 212 -14.24 -28.48 -30.66
C GLU A 212 -15.61 -28.52 -29.95
N ASN A 213 -15.80 -29.49 -29.05
CA ASN A 213 -17.01 -29.69 -28.26
C ASN A 213 -17.00 -28.99 -26.88
N GLY A 214 -15.95 -28.23 -26.56
CA GLY A 214 -15.80 -27.54 -25.27
C GLY A 214 -15.35 -28.43 -24.10
N ASN A 215 -14.99 -29.69 -24.37
CA ASN A 215 -14.43 -30.59 -23.37
C ASN A 215 -12.98 -30.19 -23.03
N ILE A 216 -12.64 -30.25 -21.75
CA ILE A 216 -11.32 -29.90 -21.23
C ILE A 216 -10.46 -31.17 -21.17
N SER A 217 -9.35 -31.17 -21.88
CA SER A 217 -8.31 -32.20 -21.76
C SER A 217 -7.01 -31.61 -21.23
N VAL A 218 -6.24 -32.43 -20.52
CA VAL A 218 -4.90 -32.07 -20.06
C VAL A 218 -3.88 -32.70 -21.01
N GLU A 219 -3.15 -31.86 -21.74
CA GLU A 219 -2.09 -32.29 -22.64
C GLU A 219 -0.71 -31.95 -22.06
N LYS A 220 0.32 -32.72 -22.43
CA LYS A 220 1.70 -32.42 -22.06
C LYS A 220 2.28 -31.35 -22.99
N ILE A 221 3.09 -30.47 -22.42
CA ILE A 221 3.80 -29.43 -23.16
C ILE A 221 4.86 -30.08 -24.03
N ASP A 222 4.79 -29.87 -25.35
CA ASP A 222 5.78 -30.38 -26.28
C ASP A 222 7.09 -29.56 -26.19
N ARG A 223 8.13 -30.20 -25.67
CA ARG A 223 9.48 -29.63 -25.53
C ARG A 223 10.44 -30.11 -26.62
N SER A 224 9.95 -30.69 -27.72
CA SER A 224 10.76 -31.31 -28.77
C SER A 224 11.57 -30.30 -29.63
N SER A 225 11.65 -29.04 -29.24
CA SER A 225 12.46 -28.05 -29.94
C SER A 225 13.94 -28.26 -29.65
N TRP A 226 14.74 -28.43 -30.72
CA TRP A 226 16.20 -28.55 -30.65
C TRP A 226 16.91 -27.31 -30.05
N ILE A 227 16.22 -26.17 -29.99
CA ILE A 227 16.65 -24.96 -29.31
C ILE A 227 15.88 -24.84 -27.99
N TRP A 228 16.60 -24.94 -26.87
CA TRP A 228 16.04 -24.81 -25.52
C TRP A 228 15.27 -23.49 -25.30
N LEU A 229 15.68 -22.40 -25.97
CA LEU A 229 15.01 -21.10 -25.91
C LEU A 229 13.61 -21.11 -26.56
N LEU A 230 13.36 -22.00 -27.53
CA LEU A 230 12.09 -22.13 -28.25
C LEU A 230 11.14 -23.15 -27.62
N SER A 231 11.60 -23.89 -26.61
CA SER A 231 10.74 -24.83 -25.89
C SER A 231 9.76 -24.04 -25.01
N PRO A 232 8.44 -24.19 -25.18
CA PRO A 232 7.47 -23.56 -24.32
C PRO A 232 7.60 -24.14 -22.90
N VAL A 233 7.77 -23.27 -21.92
CA VAL A 233 7.80 -23.59 -20.49
C VAL A 233 7.10 -22.47 -19.74
N TYR A 234 6.66 -22.68 -18.51
CA TYR A 234 6.04 -21.61 -17.74
C TYR A 234 7.08 -20.62 -17.21
N TYR A 235 6.76 -19.33 -17.14
CA TYR A 235 7.52 -18.40 -16.30
C TYR A 235 7.30 -18.76 -14.83
N ARG A 236 8.34 -18.65 -14.01
CA ARG A 236 8.21 -18.82 -12.55
C ARG A 236 7.34 -17.73 -11.95
N TYR A 237 7.55 -16.49 -12.40
CA TYR A 237 6.86 -15.32 -11.91
C TYR A 237 5.75 -14.92 -12.86
N ASN A 238 4.59 -14.61 -12.30
CA ASN A 238 3.46 -14.06 -13.03
C ASN A 238 3.01 -12.76 -12.35
N PHE A 239 2.72 -11.75 -13.17
CA PHE A 239 2.23 -10.48 -12.68
C PHE A 239 1.10 -9.98 -13.58
N ASN A 240 0.07 -9.39 -12.96
CA ASN A 240 -0.96 -8.69 -13.72
C ASN A 240 -0.44 -7.29 -14.07
N PHE A 241 0.18 -7.18 -15.25
CA PHE A 241 0.81 -5.95 -15.73
C PHE A 241 -0.12 -4.75 -15.65
N LEU A 242 -1.38 -4.87 -16.09
CA LEU A 242 -2.31 -3.75 -16.14
C LEU A 242 -2.69 -3.26 -14.73
N SER A 243 -3.04 -4.18 -13.83
CA SER A 243 -3.43 -3.84 -12.46
C SER A 243 -2.28 -3.21 -11.69
N MET A 244 -1.07 -3.77 -11.82
CA MET A 244 0.12 -3.25 -11.15
C MET A 244 0.50 -1.85 -11.67
N PHE A 245 0.46 -1.65 -12.99
CA PHE A 245 0.76 -0.37 -13.63
C PHE A 245 -0.23 0.73 -13.20
N LEU A 246 -1.52 0.43 -13.19
CA LEU A 246 -2.55 1.35 -12.72
C LEU A 246 -2.39 1.70 -11.24
N ALA A 247 -2.06 0.72 -10.40
CA ALA A 247 -1.85 0.93 -8.96
C ALA A 247 -0.66 1.86 -8.70
N LEU A 248 0.46 1.66 -9.39
CA LEU A 248 1.65 2.52 -9.26
C LEU A 248 1.39 3.93 -9.78
N ILE A 249 0.74 4.10 -10.93
CA ILE A 249 0.37 5.42 -11.46
C ILE A 249 -0.57 6.16 -10.50
N ALA A 250 -1.63 5.49 -10.05
CA ALA A 250 -2.58 6.09 -9.12
C ALA A 250 -1.88 6.52 -7.82
N SER A 251 -0.99 5.68 -7.29
CA SER A 251 -0.19 5.98 -6.10
C SER A 251 0.72 7.18 -6.30
N ALA A 252 1.42 7.25 -7.44
CA ALA A 252 2.28 8.37 -7.80
C ALA A 252 1.51 9.70 -7.82
N PHE A 253 0.39 9.75 -8.54
CA PHE A 253 -0.44 10.95 -8.60
C PHE A 253 -1.02 11.31 -7.24
N ALA A 254 -1.51 10.33 -6.47
CA ALA A 254 -2.05 10.57 -5.14
C ALA A 254 -1.00 11.19 -4.21
N LEU A 255 0.20 10.62 -4.15
CA LEU A 255 1.30 11.15 -3.33
C LEU A 255 1.75 12.53 -3.80
N PHE A 256 1.91 12.73 -5.11
CA PHE A 256 2.31 14.01 -5.68
C PHE A 256 1.30 15.13 -5.39
N PHE A 257 0.00 14.90 -5.63
CA PHE A 257 -1.03 15.89 -5.35
C PHE A 257 -1.19 16.16 -3.86
N THR A 258 -1.00 15.14 -3.02
CA THR A 258 -0.99 15.32 -1.56
C THR A 258 0.20 16.18 -1.15
N ALA A 259 1.40 15.91 -1.64
CA ALA A 259 2.60 16.70 -1.36
C ALA A 259 2.40 18.16 -1.78
N TYR A 260 1.89 18.39 -3.00
CA TYR A 260 1.60 19.73 -3.49
C TYR A 260 0.58 20.47 -2.60
N LYS A 261 -0.50 19.78 -2.21
CA LYS A 261 -1.55 20.38 -1.36
C LYS A 261 -1.00 20.74 0.01
N VAL A 262 -0.23 19.85 0.65
CA VAL A 262 0.39 20.11 1.94
C VAL A 262 1.41 21.24 1.84
N ALA A 263 2.24 21.26 0.80
CA ALA A 263 3.22 22.32 0.57
C ALA A 263 2.55 23.68 0.42
N ARG A 264 1.43 23.73 -0.32
CA ARG A 264 0.62 24.93 -0.46
C ARG A 264 0.05 25.40 0.88
N LEU A 265 -0.46 24.49 1.70
CA LEU A 265 -0.98 24.83 3.04
C LEU A 265 0.12 25.42 3.95
N ILE A 266 1.31 24.82 3.94
CA ILE A 266 2.48 25.31 4.69
C ILE A 266 2.87 26.71 4.20
N TRP A 267 2.92 26.92 2.88
CA TRP A 267 3.23 28.21 2.28
C TRP A 267 2.20 29.29 2.66
N GLU A 268 0.91 28.97 2.55
CA GLU A 268 -0.18 29.87 2.95
C GLU A 268 -0.05 30.25 4.42
N LEU A 269 0.26 29.29 5.31
CA LEU A 269 0.43 29.56 6.74
C LEU A 269 1.70 30.38 7.07
N ALA A 270 2.78 30.21 6.30
CA ALA A 270 4.04 30.90 6.52
C ALA A 270 4.04 32.34 5.98
N VAL A 271 3.36 32.59 4.85
CA VAL A 271 3.39 33.88 4.14
C VAL A 271 2.17 34.76 4.44
N HIS A 272 1.00 34.17 4.73
CA HIS A 272 -0.21 34.91 5.09
C HIS A 272 -0.45 34.94 6.61
N GLN A 273 0.60 35.19 7.40
CA GLN A 273 0.47 35.77 8.74
C GLN A 273 0.30 37.28 8.68
#